data_AF-A0A947AIE8-F1
#
_entry.id   AF-A0A947AIE8-F1
#
_cell.length_a   1.000
_cell.length_b   1.000
_cell.length_c   1.000
_cell.angle_alpha   90.00
_cell.angle_beta   90.00
_cell.angle_gamma   90.00
#
_symmetry.space_group_name_H-M   'P 1'
#
loop_
_entity.id
_entity.type
_entity.pdbx_description
1 polymer ?
#
loop_
_entity_poly.entity_id
_entity_poly.type
_entity_poly.pdbx_seq_one_letter_code
_entity_poly.pdbx_strand_id
1 'polypeptide(L)'
;MHIDLTEGIIKQHIVKLAVPAVVGYFFHTMFNVTDTFFAGLISTQALAALSLSASVFFMVLAIGIGMSEAVTSLVGNALGEKNIPKAQHIALNAIAFGVLLSVSLSVLGVLSVPYLVEALGDPSYVVETLAYINLILYGAVFFVGAFFFNALLNATGDTKSFRNVLIVTALLNIV
;
A
#
# COMPACT_ATOMS: atom_id res chain seq x y z
N MET A 1 -15.45 19.79 1.30
CA MET A 1 -15.24 20.91 0.36
C MET A 1 -14.36 20.38 -0.75
N HIS A 2 -14.95 20.03 -1.90
CA HIS A 2 -14.24 19.45 -3.03
C HIS A 2 -13.37 20.55 -3.65
N ILE A 3 -12.06 20.35 -3.76
CA ILE A 3 -11.17 21.32 -4.41
C ILE A 3 -11.23 21.02 -5.90
N ASP A 4 -11.66 21.99 -6.70
CA ASP A 4 -11.52 21.89 -8.15
C ASP A 4 -10.04 22.08 -8.50
N LEU A 5 -9.41 21.02 -9.01
CA LEU A 5 -8.00 21.03 -9.39
C LEU A 5 -7.77 21.67 -10.77
N THR A 6 -8.83 21.95 -11.52
CA THR A 6 -8.77 22.60 -12.85
C THR A 6 -8.73 24.13 -12.76
N GLU A 7 -9.05 24.70 -11.59
CA GLU A 7 -9.07 26.14 -11.36
C GLU A 7 -8.03 26.56 -10.31
N GLY A 8 -7.40 27.73 -10.50
CA GLY A 8 -6.46 28.32 -9.54
C GLY A 8 -4.97 28.13 -9.88
N ILE A 9 -4.10 28.38 -8.89
CA ILE A 9 -2.64 28.43 -9.10
C ILE A 9 -2.03 27.04 -8.95
N ILE A 10 -1.46 26.50 -10.03
CA ILE A 10 -0.82 25.17 -10.09
C ILE A 10 0.16 24.95 -8.93
N LYS A 11 1.05 25.92 -8.67
CA LYS A 11 2.05 25.82 -7.59
C LYS A 11 1.41 25.60 -6.21
N GLN A 12 0.28 26.25 -5.93
CA GLN A 12 -0.41 26.10 -4.65
C GLN A 12 -1.04 24.71 -4.52
N HIS A 13 -1.64 24.19 -5.60
CA HIS A 13 -2.20 22.84 -5.63
C HIS A 13 -1.13 21.77 -5.45
N ILE A 14 -0.01 21.88 -6.16
CA ILE A 14 1.12 20.95 -6.02
C ILE A 14 1.58 20.88 -4.56
N VAL A 15 1.84 22.03 -3.93
CA VAL A 15 2.30 22.06 -2.52
C VAL A 15 1.22 21.50 -1.58
N LYS A 16 -0.04 21.86 -1.80
CA LYS A 16 -1.16 21.44 -0.95
C LYS A 16 -1.42 19.93 -1.01
N LEU A 17 -1.14 19.29 -2.14
CA LEU A 17 -1.28 17.84 -2.32
C LEU A 17 -0.02 17.08 -1.91
N ALA A 18 1.16 17.56 -2.34
CA ALA A 18 2.43 16.89 -2.12
C ALA A 18 2.86 16.90 -0.65
N VAL A 19 2.69 18.01 0.08
CA VAL A 19 3.13 18.09 1.48
C VAL A 19 2.43 17.03 2.35
N PRO A 20 1.09 16.90 2.35
CA PRO A 20 0.44 15.83 3.09
C PRO A 20 0.85 14.42 2.63
N ALA A 21 1.02 14.21 1.32
CA ALA A 21 1.42 12.91 0.79
C ALA A 21 2.82 12.50 1.26
N VAL A 22 3.80 13.40 1.16
CA VAL A 22 5.18 13.18 1.63
C VAL A 22 5.21 12.89 3.13
N VAL A 23 4.45 13.65 3.93
CA VAL A 23 4.32 13.37 5.37
C VAL A 23 3.73 11.98 5.60
N GLY A 24 2.70 11.59 4.84
CA GLY A 24 2.10 10.26 4.96
C GLY A 24 3.12 9.15 4.69
N TYR A 25 3.83 9.25 3.57
CA TYR A 25 4.88 8.30 3.22
C TYR A 25 6.04 8.26 4.22
N PHE A 26 6.40 9.39 4.83
CA PHE A 26 7.38 9.40 5.92
C PHE A 26 6.94 8.51 7.09
N PHE A 27 5.68 8.65 7.55
CA PHE A 27 5.16 7.80 8.64
C PHE A 27 5.00 6.34 8.20
N HIS A 28 4.64 6.08 6.94
CA HIS A 28 4.64 4.73 6.39
C HIS A 28 6.04 4.08 6.42
N THR A 29 7.09 4.84 6.08
CA THR A 29 8.47 4.36 6.20
C THR A 29 8.85 4.12 7.66
N MET A 30 8.46 5.01 8.58
CA MET A 30 8.73 4.82 10.02
C MET A 30 8.05 3.59 10.61
N PHE A 31 6.84 3.25 10.14
CA PHE A 31 6.18 1.98 10.47
C PHE A 31 7.07 0.78 10.10
N ASN A 32 7.55 0.73 8.85
CA ASN A 32 8.42 -0.37 8.40
C ASN A 32 9.78 -0.43 9.16
N VAL A 33 10.34 0.73 9.52
CA VAL A 33 11.56 0.81 10.34
C VAL A 33 11.33 0.25 11.75
N THR A 34 10.18 0.56 12.34
CA THR A 34 9.79 0.10 13.68
C THR A 34 9.63 -1.42 13.70
N ASP A 35 8.92 -2.00 12.73
CA ASP A 35 8.80 -3.45 12.56
C ASP A 35 10.18 -4.13 12.45
N THR A 36 11.07 -3.55 11.65
CA THR A 36 12.44 -4.07 11.48
C THR A 36 13.25 -4.00 12.77
N PHE A 37 13.11 -2.90 13.53
CA PHE A 37 13.78 -2.72 14.81
C PHE A 37 13.32 -3.76 15.84
N PHE A 38 12.02 -3.97 16.00
CA PHE A 38 11.48 -4.97 16.93
C PHE A 38 11.85 -6.40 16.52
N ALA A 39 11.81 -6.72 15.22
CA ALA A 39 12.28 -8.03 14.74
C ALA A 39 13.75 -8.29 15.09
N GLY A 40 14.61 -7.27 14.99
CA GLY A 40 16.02 -7.33 15.37
C GLY A 40 16.25 -7.55 16.86
N LEU A 41 15.32 -7.13 17.73
CA LEU A 41 15.39 -7.37 19.18
C LEU A 41 15.02 -8.81 19.58
N ILE A 42 14.23 -9.50 18.75
CA ILE A 42 13.77 -10.87 19.03
C ILE A 42 14.90 -11.88 18.80
N SER A 43 15.45 -11.94 17.58
CA SER A 43 16.59 -12.80 17.25
C SER A 43 17.19 -12.46 15.89
N THR A 44 18.43 -12.89 15.66
CA THR A 44 19.09 -12.77 14.35
C THR A 44 18.35 -13.54 13.25
N GLN A 45 17.74 -14.69 13.60
CA GLN A 45 16.96 -15.51 12.69
C GLN A 45 15.66 -14.81 12.28
N ALA A 46 14.98 -14.15 13.23
CA ALA A 46 13.78 -13.37 12.94
C ALA A 46 14.07 -12.22 11.98
N LEU A 47 15.21 -11.53 12.15
CA LEU A 47 15.64 -10.46 11.26
C LEU A 47 16.01 -10.96 9.85
N ALA A 48 16.66 -12.12 9.75
CA ALA A 48 16.96 -12.77 8.47
C ALA A 48 15.67 -13.18 7.73
N ALA A 49 14.73 -13.80 8.46
CA ALA A 49 13.41 -14.17 7.95
C ALA A 49 12.62 -12.95 7.47
N LEU A 50 12.66 -11.84 8.22
CA LEU A 50 12.06 -10.57 7.81
C LEU A 50 12.66 -10.05 6.49
N SER A 51 13.98 -10.09 6.35
CA SER A 51 14.67 -9.58 5.16
C SER A 51 14.30 -10.37 3.90
N LEU A 52 14.20 -11.70 4.00
CA LEU A 52 13.75 -12.53 2.89
C LEU A 52 12.26 -12.27 2.56
N SER A 53 11.43 -12.17 3.61
CA SER A 53 10.01 -11.87 3.46
C SER A 53 9.74 -10.50 2.83
N ALA A 54 10.59 -9.51 3.13
CA ALA A 54 10.48 -8.16 2.60
C ALA A 54 10.53 -8.13 1.07
N SER A 55 11.29 -9.02 0.42
CA SER A 55 11.40 -9.06 -1.04
C SER A 55 10.06 -9.41 -1.71
N VAL A 56 9.36 -10.41 -1.17
CA VAL A 56 8.03 -10.80 -1.67
C VAL A 56 6.98 -9.75 -1.30
N PHE A 57 7.06 -9.20 -0.09
CA PHE A 57 6.20 -8.10 0.33
C PHE A 57 6.33 -6.89 -0.61
N PHE A 58 7.54 -6.52 -1.00
CA PHE A 58 7.80 -5.46 -1.96
C PHE A 58 7.18 -5.72 -3.32
N MET A 59 7.17 -6.97 -3.80
CA MET A 59 6.49 -7.31 -5.06
C MET A 59 4.98 -7.06 -4.98
N VAL A 60 4.33 -7.53 -3.92
CA VAL A 60 2.88 -7.31 -3.71
C VAL A 60 2.59 -5.82 -3.57
N LEU A 61 3.44 -5.11 -2.81
CA LEU A 61 3.34 -3.66 -2.61
C LEU A 61 3.48 -2.90 -3.93
N ALA A 62 4.45 -3.24 -4.77
CA ALA A 62 4.69 -2.60 -6.05
C ALA A 62 3.48 -2.71 -6.99
N ILE A 63 2.84 -3.89 -7.03
CA ILE A 63 1.62 -4.09 -7.81
C ILE A 63 0.47 -3.24 -7.25
N GLY A 64 0.31 -3.20 -5.93
CA GLY A 64 -0.70 -2.37 -5.27
C GLY A 64 -0.54 -0.88 -5.55
N ILE A 65 0.70 -0.36 -5.46
CA ILE A 65 1.03 1.04 -5.76
C ILE A 65 0.78 1.33 -7.25
N GLY A 66 1.29 0.49 -8.15
CA GLY A 66 1.11 0.70 -9.59
C GLY A 66 -0.36 0.78 -9.99
N MET A 67 -1.20 -0.07 -9.39
CA MET A 67 -2.64 -0.03 -9.66
C MET A 67 -3.34 1.17 -9.01
N SER A 68 -2.92 1.57 -7.81
CA SER A 68 -3.40 2.80 -7.16
C SER A 68 -3.15 4.04 -8.03
N GLU A 69 -1.97 4.16 -8.62
CA GLU A 69 -1.64 5.27 -9.54
C GLU A 69 -2.48 5.24 -10.81
N ALA A 70 -2.72 4.05 -11.37
CA ALA A 70 -3.59 3.88 -12.54
C ALA A 70 -5.04 4.32 -12.26
N VAL A 71 -5.61 3.91 -11.11
CA VAL A 71 -6.96 4.33 -10.69
C VAL A 71 -7.02 5.83 -10.46
N THR A 72 -6.02 6.38 -9.75
CA THR A 72 -5.92 7.82 -9.46
C THR A 72 -5.97 8.64 -10.75
N SER A 73 -5.19 8.24 -11.75
CA SER A 73 -5.13 8.89 -13.06
C SER A 73 -6.46 8.79 -13.83
N LEU A 74 -7.05 7.60 -13.92
CA LEU A 74 -8.30 7.39 -14.67
C LEU A 74 -9.49 8.16 -14.07
N VAL A 75 -9.65 8.10 -12.74
CA VAL A 75 -10.71 8.81 -12.03
C VAL A 75 -10.45 10.31 -12.07
N GLY A 76 -9.21 10.75 -11.82
CA GLY A 76 -8.82 12.16 -11.89
C GLY A 76 -9.08 12.79 -13.25
N ASN A 77 -8.76 12.09 -14.35
CA ASN A 77 -9.04 12.55 -15.71
C ASN A 77 -10.55 12.67 -15.97
N ALA A 78 -11.36 11.69 -15.58
CA ALA A 78 -12.81 11.76 -15.74
C ALA A 78 -13.44 12.90 -14.92
N LEU A 79 -12.92 13.18 -13.72
CA LEU A 79 -13.31 14.32 -12.91
C LEU A 79 -12.91 15.65 -13.58
N GLY A 80 -11.70 15.73 -14.16
CA GLY A 80 -11.23 16.88 -14.93
C GLY A 80 -12.06 17.17 -16.19
N GLU A 81 -12.59 16.13 -16.83
CA GLU A 81 -13.56 16.21 -17.94
C GLU A 81 -14.97 16.67 -17.48
N LYS A 82 -15.18 16.88 -16.16
CA LYS A 82 -16.49 17.10 -15.53
C LYS A 82 -17.50 15.97 -15.78
N ASN A 83 -17.02 14.78 -16.13
CA ASN A 83 -17.82 13.60 -16.39
C ASN A 83 -17.96 12.74 -15.12
N ILE A 84 -18.80 13.22 -14.21
CA ILE A 84 -19.04 12.56 -12.91
C ILE A 84 -19.56 11.12 -13.06
N PRO A 85 -20.51 10.81 -13.97
CA PRO A 85 -20.96 9.44 -14.16
C PRO A 85 -19.83 8.48 -14.57
N LYS A 86 -18.94 8.91 -15.50
CA LYS A 86 -17.76 8.14 -15.90
C LYS A 86 -16.80 7.92 -14.73
N ALA A 87 -16.54 8.96 -13.94
CA ALA A 87 -15.67 8.86 -12.76
C ALA A 87 -16.23 7.86 -11.73
N GLN A 88 -17.54 7.87 -11.47
CA GLN A 88 -18.20 6.92 -10.57
C GLN A 88 -18.14 5.49 -11.09
N HIS A 89 -18.37 5.26 -12.38
CA HIS A 89 -18.25 3.93 -12.98
C HIS A 89 -16.82 3.39 -12.88
N ILE A 90 -15.81 4.21 -13.17
CA ILE A 90 -14.40 3.82 -13.01
C ILE A 90 -14.10 3.50 -11.55
N ALA A 91 -14.55 4.33 -10.60
CA ALA A 91 -14.31 4.11 -9.17
C ALA A 91 -14.93 2.80 -8.66
N LEU A 92 -16.18 2.49 -9.04
CA LEU A 92 -16.84 1.24 -8.67
C LEU A 92 -16.12 0.02 -9.25
N ASN A 93 -15.74 0.08 -10.53
CA ASN A 93 -14.98 -0.98 -11.18
C ASN A 93 -13.60 -1.15 -10.54
N ALA A 94 -12.94 -0.05 -10.16
CA ALA A 94 -11.65 -0.07 -9.49
C ALA A 94 -11.72 -0.74 -8.10
N ILE A 95 -12.78 -0.51 -7.33
CA ILE A 95 -12.97 -1.19 -6.03
C ILE A 95 -13.19 -2.68 -6.24
N ALA A 96 -14.08 -3.07 -7.16
CA ALA A 96 -14.33 -4.49 -7.45
C ALA A 96 -13.06 -5.19 -7.95
N PHE A 97 -12.33 -4.54 -8.86
CA PHE A 97 -11.05 -5.03 -9.36
C PHE A 97 -9.99 -5.09 -8.25
N GLY A 98 -9.95 -4.11 -7.34
CA GLY A 98 -9.02 -4.09 -6.22
C GLY A 98 -9.23 -5.24 -5.25
N VAL A 99 -10.49 -5.58 -4.94
CA VAL A 99 -10.81 -6.77 -4.14
C VAL A 99 -10.34 -8.02 -4.87
N LEU A 100 -10.68 -8.19 -6.15
CA LEU A 100 -10.27 -9.35 -6.94
C LEU A 100 -8.73 -9.47 -7.02
N LEU A 101 -8.03 -8.37 -7.31
CA LEU A 101 -6.58 -8.33 -7.39
C LEU A 101 -5.94 -8.66 -6.05
N SER A 102 -6.45 -8.10 -4.95
CA SER A 102 -5.90 -8.33 -3.61
C SER A 102 -6.06 -9.80 -3.16
N VAL A 103 -7.21 -10.42 -3.44
CA VAL A 103 -7.44 -11.85 -3.20
C VAL A 103 -6.52 -12.69 -4.09
N SER A 104 -6.40 -12.33 -5.38
CA SER A 104 -5.53 -13.04 -6.33
C SER A 104 -4.07 -12.98 -5.90
N LEU A 105 -3.58 -11.81 -5.49
CA LEU A 105 -2.21 -11.64 -4.98
C LEU A 105 -1.97 -12.39 -3.67
N SER A 106 -2.95 -12.41 -2.77
CA SER A 106 -2.88 -13.18 -1.53
C SER A 106 -2.75 -14.68 -1.83
N VAL A 107 -3.63 -15.23 -2.68
CA VAL A 107 -3.61 -16.64 -3.06
C VAL A 107 -2.32 -17.00 -3.80
N LEU A 108 -1.94 -16.23 -4.82
CA LEU A 108 -0.71 -16.47 -5.59
C LEU A 108 0.53 -16.34 -4.70
N GLY A 109 0.55 -15.38 -3.78
CA GLY A 109 1.61 -15.23 -2.79
C GLY A 109 1.75 -16.46 -1.92
N VAL A 110 0.66 -16.94 -1.31
CA VAL A 110 0.70 -18.10 -0.41
C VAL A 110 1.13 -19.37 -1.14
N LEU A 111 0.71 -19.54 -2.39
CA LEU A 111 1.09 -20.69 -3.22
C LEU A 111 2.56 -20.63 -3.68
N SER A 112 3.09 -19.43 -3.94
CA SER A 112 4.46 -19.26 -4.46
C SER A 112 5.52 -19.17 -3.36
N VAL A 113 5.16 -18.67 -2.19
CA VAL A 113 6.08 -18.45 -1.06
C VAL A 113 6.90 -19.68 -0.66
N PRO A 114 6.34 -20.90 -0.53
CA PRO A 114 7.13 -22.07 -0.17
C PRO A 114 8.29 -22.32 -1.14
N TYR A 115 8.03 -22.19 -2.44
CA TYR A 115 9.05 -22.36 -3.48
C TYR A 115 10.08 -21.22 -3.47
N LEU A 116 9.64 -19.99 -3.24
CA LEU A 116 10.54 -18.84 -3.16
C LEU A 116 11.46 -18.92 -1.94
N VAL A 117 10.92 -19.32 -0.79
CA VAL A 117 11.69 -19.47 0.45
C VAL A 117 12.63 -20.66 0.36
N GLU A 118 12.23 -21.78 -0.27
CA GLU A 118 13.13 -22.91 -0.51
C GLU A 118 14.27 -22.56 -1.50
N ALA A 119 13.98 -21.76 -2.53
CA ALA A 119 14.97 -21.36 -3.52
C ALA A 119 15.96 -20.28 -3.04
N LEU A 120 15.53 -19.41 -2.12
CA LEU A 120 16.26 -18.21 -1.69
C LEU A 120 16.72 -18.24 -0.23
N GLY A 121 16.15 -19.12 0.59
CA GLY A 121 16.35 -19.16 2.04
C GLY A 121 17.34 -20.23 2.49
N ASP A 122 17.99 -19.97 3.62
CA ASP A 122 18.73 -21.00 4.35
C ASP A 122 17.74 -21.88 5.14
N PRO A 123 17.91 -23.22 5.16
CA PRO A 123 17.07 -24.13 5.92
C PRO A 123 16.86 -23.75 7.40
N SER A 124 17.81 -23.03 7.99
CA SER A 124 17.80 -22.64 9.41
C SER A 124 16.73 -21.62 9.82
N TYR A 125 16.07 -20.93 8.87
CA TYR A 125 15.03 -19.94 9.17
C TYR A 125 13.80 -20.02 8.24
N VAL A 126 13.64 -21.12 7.49
CA VAL A 126 12.51 -21.32 6.57
C VAL A 126 11.17 -21.28 7.31
N VAL A 127 11.07 -21.93 8.47
CA VAL A 127 9.82 -22.02 9.23
C VAL A 127 9.36 -20.63 9.70
N GLU A 128 10.27 -19.84 10.25
CA GLU A 128 10.04 -18.48 10.71
C GLU A 128 9.68 -17.55 9.55
N THR A 129 10.36 -17.71 8.41
CA THR A 129 10.05 -16.93 7.19
C THR A 129 8.65 -17.24 6.70
N LEU A 130 8.28 -18.52 6.59
CA LEU A 130 6.95 -18.94 6.15
C LEU A 130 5.86 -18.45 7.10
N ALA A 131 6.07 -18.53 8.41
CA ALA A 131 5.12 -18.02 9.39
C ALA A 131 4.90 -16.51 9.23
N TYR A 132 6.00 -15.75 9.08
CA TYR A 132 5.94 -14.29 8.95
C TYR A 132 5.27 -13.86 7.65
N ILE A 133 5.71 -14.39 6.51
CA ILE A 133 5.22 -13.95 5.21
C ILE A 133 3.78 -14.40 4.93
N ASN A 134 3.37 -15.59 5.39
CA ASN A 134 1.98 -16.03 5.23
C ASN A 134 1.03 -15.12 6.00
N LEU A 135 1.41 -14.68 7.20
CA LEU A 135 0.62 -13.71 7.97
C LEU A 135 0.40 -12.41 7.19
N ILE A 136 1.47 -11.87 6.58
CA ILE A 136 1.39 -10.68 5.73
C ILE A 136 0.50 -10.92 4.51
N LEU A 137 0.63 -12.08 3.87
CA LEU A 137 -0.13 -12.42 2.66
C LEU A 137 -1.61 -12.63 2.94
N TYR A 138 -1.99 -13.21 4.09
CA TYR A 138 -3.38 -13.26 4.53
C TYR A 138 -3.92 -11.85 4.78
N GLY A 139 -3.09 -10.96 5.32
CA GLY A 139 -3.39 -9.54 5.47
C GLY A 139 -3.39 -8.74 4.16
N ALA A 140 -2.91 -9.31 3.04
CA ALA A 140 -2.73 -8.58 1.79
C ALA A 140 -4.01 -8.00 1.21
N VAL A 141 -5.13 -8.70 1.42
CA VAL A 141 -6.46 -8.22 1.02
C VAL A 141 -6.76 -6.84 1.61
N PHE A 142 -6.39 -6.63 2.89
CA PHE A 142 -6.68 -5.38 3.60
C PHE A 142 -5.73 -4.25 3.19
N PHE A 143 -4.41 -4.50 3.17
CA PHE A 143 -3.47 -3.42 2.87
C PHE A 143 -3.47 -3.04 1.39
N VAL A 144 -3.62 -4.00 0.46
CA VAL A 144 -3.79 -3.71 -0.97
C VAL A 144 -5.11 -2.98 -1.18
N GLY A 145 -6.20 -3.42 -0.55
CA GLY A 145 -7.47 -2.71 -0.57
C GLY A 145 -7.36 -1.25 -0.09
N ALA A 146 -6.58 -0.99 0.96
CA ALA A 146 -6.34 0.36 1.46
C ALA A 146 -5.68 1.28 0.41
N PHE A 147 -4.79 0.75 -0.44
CA PHE A 147 -4.22 1.52 -1.56
C PHE A 147 -5.28 1.91 -2.60
N PHE A 148 -6.26 1.06 -2.89
CA PHE A 148 -7.37 1.41 -3.79
C PHE A 148 -8.24 2.53 -3.22
N PHE A 149 -8.54 2.50 -1.91
CA PHE A 149 -9.25 3.61 -1.27
C PHE A 149 -8.42 4.89 -1.28
N ASN A 150 -7.11 4.80 -1.05
CA ASN A 150 -6.22 5.95 -1.18
C ASN A 150 -6.21 6.51 -2.61
N ALA A 151 -6.25 5.66 -3.65
CA ALA A 151 -6.32 6.10 -5.03
C ALA A 151 -7.53 7.01 -5.30
N LEU A 152 -8.70 6.64 -4.76
CA LEU A 152 -9.92 7.44 -4.91
C LEU A 152 -9.85 8.78 -4.15
N LEU A 153 -9.25 8.79 -2.96
CA LEU A 153 -8.99 10.01 -2.21
C LEU A 153 -8.01 10.92 -2.96
N ASN A 154 -6.92 10.37 -3.48
CA ASN A 154 -5.94 11.13 -4.26
C ASN A 154 -6.56 11.69 -5.55
N ALA A 155 -7.40 10.91 -6.25
CA ALA A 155 -8.09 11.34 -7.47
C ALA A 155 -8.99 12.55 -7.25
N THR A 156 -9.52 12.69 -6.03
CA THR A 156 -10.41 13.80 -5.63
C THR A 156 -9.65 14.96 -4.97
N GLY A 157 -8.32 14.87 -4.87
CA GLY A 157 -7.45 15.89 -4.26
C GLY A 157 -7.34 15.81 -2.73
N ASP A 158 -7.75 14.70 -2.11
CA ASP A 158 -7.59 14.46 -0.68
C ASP A 158 -6.38 13.58 -0.38
N THR A 159 -5.23 14.22 -0.13
CA THR A 159 -4.02 13.55 0.35
C THR A 159 -3.88 13.57 1.88
N LYS A 160 -4.86 14.14 2.60
CA LYS A 160 -4.79 14.32 4.07
C LYS A 160 -5.39 13.15 4.80
N SER A 161 -6.47 12.58 4.29
CA SER A 161 -7.20 11.48 4.94
C SER A 161 -6.30 10.25 5.11
N PHE A 162 -5.65 9.80 4.02
CA PHE A 162 -4.75 8.65 4.09
C PHE A 162 -3.49 8.92 4.90
N ARG A 163 -2.91 10.13 4.79
CA ARG A 163 -1.81 10.57 5.66
C ARG A 163 -2.17 10.43 7.14
N ASN A 164 -3.35 10.87 7.55
CA ASN A 164 -3.75 10.81 8.95
C ASN A 164 -3.85 9.36 9.44
N VAL A 165 -4.35 8.44 8.60
CA VAL A 165 -4.34 7.00 8.90
C VAL A 165 -2.91 6.51 9.09
N LEU A 166 -1.99 6.83 8.18
CA LEU A 166 -0.58 6.40 8.28
C LEU A 166 0.10 6.94 9.55
N ILE A 167 -0.15 8.20 9.93
CA ILE A 167 0.36 8.78 11.18
C ILE A 167 -0.14 8.00 12.39
N VAL A 168 -1.46 7.80 12.48
CA VAL A 168 -2.06 7.11 13.64
C VAL A 168 -1.56 5.68 13.73
N THR A 169 -1.53 4.95 12.62
CA THR A 169 -1.06 3.56 12.58
C THR A 169 0.42 3.46 12.96
N ALA A 170 1.27 4.37 12.48
CA ALA A 170 2.69 4.40 12.85
C ALA A 170 2.91 4.69 14.33
N LEU A 171 2.14 5.62 14.93
CA LEU A 171 2.24 5.92 16.35
C LEU A 171 1.74 4.76 17.23
N LEU A 172 0.69 4.07 16.81
CA LEU A 172 0.17 2.89 17.50
C LEU A 172 1.14 1.70 17.43
N ASN A 173 1.89 1.56 16.34
CA ASN A 173 2.85 0.48 16.13
C ASN A 173 4.09 0.56 17.05
N ILE A 174 4.40 1.73 17.61
CA ILE A 174 5.54 1.94 18.51
C ILE A 174 5.27 1.39 19.93
N VAL A 175 4.00 1.27 20.34
CA VAL A 175 3.57 0.90 21.70
C VAL A 175 3.16 -0.56 21.76
#